data_AF-A0A972IE50-F1
#
_entry.id   AF-A0A972IE50-F1
#
_cell.length_a   1.000
_cell.length_b   1.000
_cell.length_c   1.000
_cell.angle_alpha   90.00
_cell.angle_beta   90.00
_cell.angle_gamma   90.00
#
_symmetry.space_group_name_H-M   'P 1'
#
loop_
_entity.id
_entity.type
_entity.pdbx_description
1 polymer ?
#
loop_
_entity_poly.entity_id
_entity_poly.type
_entity_poly.pdbx_seq_one_letter_code
_entity_poly.pdbx_strand_id
1 'polypeptide(L)'
;EHGYAKELDLQKLKERFEFCTGCNYDDFISIKYLDEVPGVEKDNPRECNPSKYLMWQDILTGLIDYHIKGLPLQEHYEKMTAVLDAARSRNGEYNHIFELLYDVSNVLAIKAEAGVRITKAYREGD
;
A
#
# COMPACT_ATOMS: atom_id res chain seq x y z
N GLU A 1 13.60 19.75 -1.77
CA GLU A 1 14.49 19.76 -2.96
C GLU A 1 13.98 20.63 -4.12
N HIS A 2 12.73 20.49 -4.61
CA HIS A 2 12.21 21.35 -5.71
C HIS A 2 12.28 22.87 -5.48
N GLY A 3 12.21 23.33 -4.22
CA GLY A 3 12.38 24.76 -3.90
C GLY A 3 13.82 25.29 -3.98
N TYR A 4 14.82 24.41 -4.11
CA TYR A 4 16.25 24.76 -4.11
C TYR A 4 16.96 24.43 -5.43
N ALA A 5 16.29 23.76 -6.36
CA ALA A 5 16.86 23.35 -7.64
C ALA A 5 15.84 23.53 -8.77
N LYS A 6 16.28 24.08 -9.91
CA LYS A 6 15.43 24.25 -11.11
C LYS A 6 15.02 22.91 -11.70
N GLU A 7 15.94 21.94 -11.69
CA GLU A 7 15.71 20.55 -12.09
C GLU A 7 16.02 19.65 -10.90
N LEU A 8 15.22 18.62 -10.70
CA LEU A 8 15.40 17.70 -9.58
C LEU A 8 16.47 16.66 -9.92
N ASP A 9 17.50 16.61 -9.08
CA ASP A 9 18.43 15.48 -9.04
C ASP A 9 17.93 14.46 -8.01
N LEU A 10 17.47 13.31 -8.50
CA LEU A 10 16.96 12.24 -7.65
C LEU A 10 18.04 11.62 -6.76
N GLN A 11 19.29 11.53 -7.23
CA GLN A 11 20.36 10.94 -6.44
C GLN A 11 20.67 11.85 -5.25
N LYS A 12 20.80 13.16 -5.51
CA LYS A 12 20.97 14.17 -4.46
C LYS A 12 19.78 14.18 -3.48
N LEU A 13 18.55 14.02 -3.96
CA LEU A 13 17.37 13.91 -3.09
C LEU A 13 17.48 12.71 -2.14
N LYS A 14 17.84 11.53 -2.66
CA LYS A 14 18.02 10.31 -1.86
C LYS A 14 19.09 10.48 -0.79
N GLU A 15 20.27 10.98 -1.16
CA GLU A 15 21.38 11.25 -0.24
C GLU A 15 21.00 12.24 0.86
N ARG A 16 20.28 13.31 0.50
CA ARG A 16 19.83 14.30 1.49
C ARG A 16 18.73 13.76 2.40
N PHE A 17 17.82 12.93 1.86
CA PHE A 17 16.80 12.28 2.66
C PHE A 17 17.43 11.38 3.73
N GLU A 18 18.36 10.52 3.32
CA GLU A 18 19.11 9.65 4.22
C GLU A 18 19.93 10.46 5.23
N PHE A 19 20.64 11.51 4.80
CA PHE A 19 21.40 12.38 5.70
C PHE A 19 20.51 13.06 6.77
N CYS A 20 19.33 13.53 6.41
CA CYS A 20 18.43 14.25 7.31
C CYS A 20 17.65 13.33 8.27
N THR A 21 17.37 12.08 7.87
CA THR A 21 16.42 11.20 8.58
C THR A 21 17.04 9.90 9.08
N GLY A 22 18.21 9.52 8.56
CA GLY A 22 18.79 8.18 8.75
C GLY A 22 17.98 7.06 8.09
N CYS A 23 17.00 7.38 7.24
CA CYS A 23 16.10 6.40 6.62
C CYS A 23 16.44 6.13 5.17
N ASN A 24 16.01 4.96 4.69
CA ASN A 24 16.12 4.62 3.28
C ASN A 24 14.99 5.30 2.47
N TYR A 25 15.38 6.07 1.45
CA TYR A 25 14.42 6.79 0.61
C TYR A 25 13.46 5.85 -0.13
N ASP A 26 13.97 4.74 -0.67
CA ASP A 26 13.18 3.81 -1.48
C ASP A 26 12.17 3.03 -0.61
N ASP A 27 12.49 2.78 0.65
CA ASP A 27 11.52 2.24 1.62
C ASP A 27 10.38 3.23 1.85
N PHE A 28 10.69 4.50 2.11
CA PHE A 28 9.67 5.52 2.35
C PHE A 28 8.80 5.79 1.14
N ILE A 29 9.37 5.84 -0.06
CA ILE A 29 8.56 6.07 -1.27
C ILE A 29 7.68 4.86 -1.57
N SER A 30 8.08 3.64 -1.17
CA SER A 30 7.29 2.43 -1.39
C SER A 30 5.94 2.45 -0.65
N ILE A 31 5.83 3.20 0.45
CA ILE A 31 4.59 3.33 1.25
C ILE A 31 3.40 3.75 0.39
N LYS A 32 3.61 4.53 -0.68
CA LYS A 32 2.55 4.95 -1.60
C LYS A 32 1.79 3.79 -2.24
N TYR A 33 2.42 2.62 -2.37
CA TYR A 33 1.81 1.42 -2.94
C TYR A 33 0.78 0.75 -2.02
N LEU A 34 0.58 1.23 -0.79
CA LEU A 34 -0.64 0.90 -0.05
C LEU A 34 -1.90 1.41 -0.75
N ASP A 35 -1.81 2.54 -1.45
CA ASP A 35 -2.95 3.19 -2.10
C ASP A 35 -2.85 3.24 -3.63
N GLU A 36 -1.64 3.21 -4.20
CA GLU A 36 -1.39 2.96 -5.62
C GLU A 36 -1.52 1.45 -5.96
N VAL A 37 -2.74 0.93 -5.88
CA VAL A 37 -3.08 -0.47 -6.17
C VAL A 37 -3.45 -0.67 -7.65
N PRO A 38 -3.54 -1.93 -8.16
CA PRO A 38 -4.10 -2.18 -9.49
C PRO A 38 -5.43 -1.47 -9.71
N GLY A 39 -5.56 -0.74 -10.81
CA GLY A 39 -6.75 0.07 -11.12
C GLY A 39 -6.67 1.53 -10.66
N VAL A 40 -5.68 1.91 -9.84
CA VAL A 40 -5.37 3.31 -9.52
C VAL A 40 -4.33 3.85 -10.51
N GLU A 41 -4.54 5.08 -10.99
CA GLU A 41 -3.59 5.75 -11.88
C GLU A 41 -2.25 6.00 -11.17
N LYS A 42 -1.14 5.93 -11.91
CA LYS A 42 0.21 6.20 -11.39
C LYS A 42 0.25 7.54 -10.66
N ASP A 43 0.94 7.57 -9.52
CA ASP A 43 1.09 8.74 -8.65
C ASP A 43 -0.24 9.21 -8.01
N ASN A 44 -1.30 8.38 -8.12
CA ASN A 44 -2.59 8.54 -7.47
C ASN A 44 -3.15 9.97 -7.53
N PRO A 45 -3.31 10.57 -8.73
CA PRO A 45 -3.71 11.97 -8.88
C PRO A 45 -5.13 12.28 -8.37
N ARG A 46 -5.92 11.24 -8.10
CA ARG A 46 -7.30 11.34 -7.58
C ARG A 46 -7.39 11.04 -6.09
N GLU A 47 -6.25 10.90 -5.41
CA GLU A 47 -6.16 10.69 -3.97
C GLU A 47 -7.01 9.48 -3.49
N CYS A 48 -7.03 8.41 -4.29
CA CYS A 48 -7.67 7.16 -3.93
C CYS A 48 -7.04 6.60 -2.65
N ASN A 49 -7.84 5.97 -1.78
CA ASN A 49 -7.40 5.45 -0.48
C ASN A 49 -7.87 4.01 -0.22
N PRO A 50 -7.58 3.04 -1.12
CA PRO A 50 -7.99 1.64 -0.98
C PRO A 50 -7.58 1.00 0.32
N SER A 51 -6.39 1.30 0.84
CA SER A 51 -5.95 0.73 2.12
C SER A 51 -6.97 1.01 3.25
N LYS A 52 -7.57 2.20 3.24
CA LYS A 52 -8.59 2.61 4.21
C LYS A 52 -9.92 1.92 3.98
N TYR A 53 -10.52 2.07 2.80
CA TYR A 53 -11.88 1.54 2.60
C TYR A 53 -11.91 0.01 2.58
N LEU A 54 -10.84 -0.66 2.13
CA LEU A 54 -10.74 -2.13 2.19
C LEU A 54 -10.56 -2.64 3.61
N MET A 55 -9.81 -1.92 4.45
CA MET A 55 -9.67 -2.26 5.86
C MET A 55 -11.03 -2.19 6.56
N TRP A 56 -11.78 -1.10 6.37
CA TRP A 56 -13.00 -0.82 7.12
C TRP A 56 -14.30 -1.35 6.51
N GLN A 57 -14.30 -1.79 5.26
CA GLN A 57 -15.49 -2.39 4.65
C GLN A 57 -15.94 -3.65 5.42
N ASP A 58 -17.26 -3.77 5.61
CA ASP A 58 -17.89 -5.01 6.07
C ASP A 58 -17.86 -6.10 4.99
N ILE A 59 -17.48 -7.32 5.40
CA ILE A 59 -17.26 -8.45 4.48
C ILE A 59 -18.57 -8.97 3.88
N LEU A 60 -19.68 -8.90 4.61
CA LEU A 60 -20.96 -9.49 4.18
C LEU A 60 -21.81 -8.52 3.36
N THR A 61 -21.66 -7.22 3.60
CA THR A 61 -22.43 -6.19 2.91
C THR A 61 -21.85 -5.85 1.54
N GLY A 62 -20.53 -5.91 1.37
CA GLY A 62 -19.86 -5.78 0.07
C GLY A 62 -20.03 -4.42 -0.62
N LEU A 63 -20.14 -3.31 0.14
CA LEU A 63 -20.45 -1.97 -0.41
C LEU A 63 -19.49 -1.51 -1.53
N ILE A 64 -18.20 -1.85 -1.44
CA ILE A 64 -17.15 -1.46 -2.39
C ILE A 64 -16.72 -2.65 -3.27
N ASP A 65 -17.28 -3.85 -3.10
CA ASP A 65 -16.90 -5.07 -3.84
C ASP A 65 -17.01 -4.88 -5.36
N TYR A 66 -18.00 -4.12 -5.82
CA TYR A 66 -18.18 -3.83 -7.24
C TYR A 66 -16.97 -3.10 -7.84
N HIS A 67 -16.34 -2.19 -7.10
CA HIS A 67 -15.22 -1.38 -7.57
C HIS A 67 -13.91 -2.15 -7.66
N ILE A 68 -13.80 -3.27 -6.94
CA ILE A 68 -12.58 -4.07 -6.86
C ILE A 68 -12.67 -5.41 -7.59
N LYS A 69 -13.84 -5.75 -8.12
CA LYS A 69 -14.06 -7.04 -8.79
C LYS A 69 -13.11 -7.22 -9.98
N GLY A 70 -12.31 -8.28 -9.93
CA GLY A 70 -11.36 -8.64 -10.99
C GLY A 70 -10.01 -7.94 -10.88
N LEU A 71 -9.78 -7.12 -9.85
CA LEU A 71 -8.47 -6.57 -9.55
C LEU A 71 -7.67 -7.58 -8.72
N PRO A 72 -6.36 -7.76 -8.98
CA PRO A 72 -5.49 -8.68 -8.22
C PRO A 72 -4.96 -8.00 -6.94
N LEU A 73 -5.87 -7.60 -6.05
CA LEU A 73 -5.52 -6.88 -4.83
C LEU A 73 -4.84 -7.76 -3.79
N GLN A 74 -5.23 -9.02 -3.68
CA GLN A 74 -4.56 -9.98 -2.79
C GLN A 74 -3.07 -10.09 -3.16
N GLU A 75 -2.76 -10.38 -4.43
CA GLU A 75 -1.39 -10.49 -4.92
C GLU A 75 -0.60 -9.19 -4.71
N HIS A 76 -1.26 -8.04 -4.94
CA HIS A 76 -0.66 -6.72 -4.69
C HIS A 76 -0.26 -6.54 -3.23
N TYR A 77 -1.16 -6.82 -2.28
CA TYR A 77 -0.87 -6.66 -0.86
C TYR A 77 0.08 -7.73 -0.33
N GLU A 78 0.11 -8.95 -0.89
CA GLU A 78 1.14 -9.95 -0.58
C GLU A 78 2.54 -9.44 -0.94
N LYS A 79 2.71 -8.85 -2.13
CA LYS A 79 3.98 -8.22 -2.54
C LYS A 79 4.33 -7.03 -1.64
N MET A 80 3.34 -6.19 -1.34
CA MET A 80 3.56 -5.03 -0.46
C MET A 80 3.97 -5.46 0.95
N THR A 81 3.37 -6.53 1.47
CA THR A 81 3.74 -7.12 2.77
C THR A 81 5.20 -7.55 2.78
N ALA A 82 5.68 -8.21 1.73
CA ALA A 82 7.09 -8.61 1.62
C ALA A 82 8.05 -7.41 1.55
N VAL A 83 7.68 -6.35 0.83
CA VAL A 83 8.46 -5.10 0.75
C VAL A 83 8.55 -4.44 2.12
N LEU A 84 7.42 -4.31 2.81
CA LEU A 84 7.36 -3.68 4.13
C LEU A 84 8.12 -4.49 5.17
N ASP A 85 8.01 -5.83 5.16
CA ASP A 85 8.72 -6.72 6.06
C ASP A 85 10.24 -6.51 6.01
N ALA A 86 10.79 -6.41 4.80
CA ALA A 86 12.21 -6.13 4.59
C ALA A 86 12.63 -4.73 5.10
N ALA A 87 11.70 -3.78 5.17
CA ALA A 87 11.94 -2.40 5.61
C ALA A 87 11.77 -2.18 7.12
N ARG A 88 11.11 -3.11 7.85
CA ARG A 88 10.71 -2.94 9.26
C ARG A 88 11.84 -2.64 10.24
N SER A 89 13.07 -3.02 9.92
CA SER A 89 14.21 -2.91 10.85
C SER A 89 15.33 -1.97 10.37
N ARG A 90 15.20 -1.35 9.19
CA ARG A 90 16.30 -0.60 8.55
C ARG A 90 16.06 0.91 8.38
N ASN A 91 15.09 1.47 9.11
CA ASN A 91 14.70 2.88 9.07
C ASN A 91 14.78 3.56 10.46
N GLY A 92 15.61 3.02 11.35
CA GLY A 92 15.96 3.65 12.63
C GLY A 92 14.76 3.91 13.54
N GLU A 93 14.60 5.14 14.01
CA GLU A 93 13.48 5.53 14.90
C GLU A 93 12.10 5.40 14.24
N TYR A 94 12.04 5.34 12.91
CA TYR A 94 10.81 5.24 12.13
C TYR A 94 10.39 3.80 11.82
N ASN A 95 11.13 2.80 12.29
CA ASN A 95 10.82 1.38 12.12
C ASN A 95 9.35 1.03 12.48
N HIS A 96 8.82 1.65 13.54
CA HIS A 96 7.44 1.47 13.98
C HIS A 96 6.38 1.81 12.91
N ILE A 97 6.68 2.73 11.98
CA ILE A 97 5.78 3.04 10.85
C ILE A 97 5.69 1.83 9.93
N PHE A 98 6.83 1.25 9.56
CA PHE A 98 6.88 0.07 8.70
C PHE A 98 6.29 -1.17 9.37
N GLU A 99 6.43 -1.31 10.68
CA GLU A 99 5.76 -2.36 11.45
C GLU A 99 4.24 -2.26 11.35
N LEU A 100 3.69 -1.07 11.60
CA LEU A 100 2.25 -0.82 11.47
C LEU A 100 1.75 -1.09 10.04
N LEU A 101 2.49 -0.58 9.05
CA LEU A 101 2.09 -0.73 7.65
C LEU A 101 2.20 -2.18 7.18
N TYR A 102 3.19 -2.93 7.67
CA TYR A 102 3.29 -4.37 7.43
C TYR A 102 2.02 -5.06 7.92
N ASP A 103 1.60 -4.80 9.16
CA ASP A 103 0.40 -5.43 9.73
C ASP A 103 -0.86 -5.07 8.92
N VAL A 104 -0.98 -3.80 8.49
CA VAL A 104 -2.06 -3.35 7.60
C VAL A 104 -2.04 -4.11 6.28
N SER A 105 -0.90 -4.19 5.60
CA SER A 105 -0.78 -4.87 4.31
C SER A 105 -1.04 -6.38 4.42
N ASN A 106 -0.60 -7.02 5.51
CA ASN A 106 -0.82 -8.43 5.75
C ASN A 106 -2.31 -8.75 5.97
N VAL A 107 -3.03 -7.90 6.71
CA VAL A 107 -4.49 -8.01 6.83
C VAL A 107 -5.16 -7.84 5.47
N LEU A 108 -4.74 -6.84 4.68
CA LEU A 108 -5.33 -6.55 3.38
C LEU A 108 -5.05 -7.65 2.34
N ALA A 109 -3.90 -8.33 2.40
CA ALA A 109 -3.61 -9.51 1.58
C ALA A 109 -4.69 -10.60 1.75
N ILE A 110 -5.20 -10.77 2.96
CA ILE A 110 -6.27 -11.73 3.25
C ILE A 110 -7.65 -11.14 2.93
N LYS A 111 -7.88 -9.91 3.39
CA LYS A 111 -9.22 -9.30 3.50
C LYS A 111 -9.70 -8.62 2.22
N ALA A 112 -8.81 -8.02 1.42
CA ALA A 112 -9.18 -7.09 0.34
C ALA A 112 -10.24 -7.67 -0.62
N GLU A 113 -10.14 -8.95 -0.95
CA GLU A 113 -11.06 -9.64 -1.87
C GLU A 113 -11.99 -10.64 -1.17
N ALA A 114 -11.99 -10.70 0.16
CA ALA A 114 -12.75 -11.72 0.91
C ALA A 114 -14.26 -11.63 0.64
N GLY A 115 -14.84 -10.42 0.63
CA GLY A 115 -16.27 -10.20 0.33
C GLY A 115 -16.65 -10.69 -1.07
N VAL A 116 -15.80 -10.41 -2.07
CA VAL A 116 -15.99 -10.87 -3.46
C VAL A 116 -15.98 -12.39 -3.55
N ARG A 117 -15.01 -13.06 -2.90
CA ARG A 117 -14.91 -14.52 -2.90
C ARG A 117 -16.08 -15.19 -2.17
N ILE A 118 -16.45 -14.67 -1.00
CA ILE A 118 -17.58 -15.19 -0.21
C ILE A 118 -18.90 -15.04 -0.98
N THR A 119 -19.14 -13.86 -1.56
CA THR A 119 -20.34 -13.61 -2.36
C THR A 119 -20.41 -14.53 -3.57
N LYS A 120 -19.26 -14.83 -4.20
CA LYS A 120 -19.18 -15.77 -5.31
C LYS A 120 -19.56 -17.19 -4.85
N ALA A 121 -18.89 -17.72 -3.83
CA ALA A 121 -19.16 -19.06 -3.30
C ALA A 121 -20.63 -19.22 -2.89
N TYR A 122 -21.18 -18.23 -2.16
CA TYR A 122 -22.59 -18.24 -1.76
C TYR A 122 -23.56 -18.30 -2.95
N ARG A 123 -23.28 -17.58 -4.04
CA ARG A 123 -24.12 -17.60 -5.25
C ARG A 123 -23.99 -18.88 -6.06
N GLU A 124 -22.83 -19.53 -5.98
CA GLU A 124 -22.53 -20.79 -6.67
C GLU A 124 -22.99 -22.01 -5.86
N GLY A 125 -23.26 -21.85 -4.57
CA GLY A 125 -23.65 -22.94 -3.67
C GLY A 125 -22.49 -23.86 -3.28
N ASP A 126 -21.26 -23.31 -3.28
CA ASP A 126 -20.01 -23.96 -2.84
C ASP A 126 -19.87 -23.93 -1.30
#